data_AF-A0A5B2WSB3-F1
#
_entry.id   AF-A0A5B2WSB3-F1
#
_cell.length_a   1.000
_cell.length_b   1.000
_cell.length_c   1.000
_cell.angle_alpha   90.00
_cell.angle_beta   90.00
_cell.angle_gamma   90.00
#
_symmetry.space_group_name_H-M   'P 1'
#
loop_
_entity.id
_entity.type
_entity.pdbx_description
1 polymer ?
#
loop_
_entity_poly.entity_id
_entity_poly.type
_entity_poly.pdbx_seq_one_letter_code
_entity_poly.pdbx_strand_id
1 'polypeptide(L)'
;MHLDAWRRVPSGSHWFIEFRGVPETADHIIGAFPRAKNVGTVGHDAKWPYRIRLDFNPDSSLDEFLDFLKEVLVIRIERQDLLDAAIALDFYNQPAAGDSAKVEHTATANLIRLVKKYEQASPAEIDRAGLTLCESLSDAILRHEWLSQATRILPVPGHARDKPSVAVLLGALLTHELGIPRTEVGCLRAERKQAKNMTDDERAALLNEFVIKEDLTGRTVLVLDDVYRTGFTMAGVASAARRAGATTVLGLVAARTLRR
;
A
#
# COMPACT_ATOMS: atom_id res chain seq x y z
N MET A 1 -7.60 8.11 0.09
CA MET A 1 -8.87 8.39 -0.60
C MET A 1 -9.38 7.03 -1.06
N HIS A 2 -10.69 6.80 -1.06
CA HIS A 2 -11.26 5.47 -1.30
C HIS A 2 -11.93 5.39 -2.68
N LEU A 3 -12.23 4.17 -3.13
CA LEU A 3 -13.34 3.97 -4.05
C LEU A 3 -14.65 4.36 -3.33
N ASP A 4 -15.50 5.18 -3.94
CA ASP A 4 -16.76 5.60 -3.32
C ASP A 4 -17.91 4.67 -3.74
N ALA A 5 -18.09 4.51 -5.05
CA ALA A 5 -19.11 3.63 -5.60
C ALA A 5 -18.65 3.02 -6.92
N TRP A 6 -19.20 1.84 -7.23
CA TRP A 6 -18.99 1.14 -8.49
C TRP A 6 -20.30 0.49 -8.94
N ARG A 7 -20.41 0.18 -10.24
CA ARG A 7 -21.46 -0.67 -10.81
C ARG A 7 -20.95 -1.45 -12.01
N ARG A 8 -21.56 -2.61 -12.25
CA ARG A 8 -21.39 -3.41 -13.47
C ARG A 8 -22.46 -3.07 -14.49
N VAL A 9 -22.05 -2.85 -15.74
CA VAL A 9 -22.96 -2.58 -16.86
C VAL A 9 -22.67 -3.57 -17.99
N PRO A 10 -23.61 -4.46 -18.34
CA PRO A 10 -23.46 -5.31 -19.51
C PRO A 10 -23.60 -4.48 -20.79
N SER A 11 -22.82 -4.82 -21.83
CA SER A 11 -22.88 -4.13 -23.12
C SER A 11 -22.43 -5.07 -24.25
N GLY A 12 -23.41 -5.68 -24.92
CA GLY A 12 -23.16 -6.68 -25.95
C GLY A 12 -22.38 -7.87 -25.40
N SER A 13 -21.22 -8.16 -25.99
CA SER A 13 -20.30 -9.22 -25.55
C SER A 13 -19.30 -8.81 -24.47
N HIS A 14 -19.43 -7.60 -23.91
CA HIS A 14 -18.50 -7.05 -22.94
C HIS A 14 -19.22 -6.64 -21.66
N TRP A 15 -18.45 -6.52 -20.58
CA TRP A 15 -18.88 -5.87 -19.36
C TRP A 15 -18.11 -4.59 -19.13
N PHE A 16 -18.71 -3.66 -18.41
CA PHE A 16 -18.05 -2.45 -17.97
C PHE A 16 -18.15 -2.32 -16.45
N ILE A 17 -17.04 -1.93 -15.84
CA ILE A 17 -17.03 -1.35 -14.50
C ILE A 17 -17.07 0.15 -14.66
N GLU A 18 -18.09 0.76 -14.10
CA GLU A 18 -18.20 2.21 -13.96
C GLU A 18 -18.02 2.55 -12.49
N PHE A 19 -17.17 3.52 -12.19
CA PHE A 19 -16.85 3.85 -10.81
C PHE A 19 -16.57 5.34 -10.60
N ARG A 20 -16.64 5.77 -9.34
CA ARG A 20 -16.31 7.12 -8.90
C ARG A 20 -15.51 7.07 -7.59
N GLY A 21 -14.68 8.08 -7.38
CA GLY A 21 -13.71 8.11 -6.28
C GLY A 21 -12.34 8.49 -6.82
N VAL A 22 -11.33 7.70 -6.49
CA VAL A 22 -9.95 7.90 -6.95
C VAL A 22 -9.67 7.25 -8.31
N PRO A 23 -9.05 7.97 -9.26
CA PRO A 23 -8.69 7.40 -10.58
C PRO A 23 -7.71 6.23 -10.47
N GLU A 24 -6.84 6.22 -9.46
CA GLU A 24 -5.85 5.15 -9.24
C GLU A 24 -6.49 3.79 -8.94
N THR A 25 -7.78 3.74 -8.57
CA THR A 25 -8.53 2.47 -8.52
C THR A 25 -8.47 1.71 -9.85
N ALA A 26 -8.33 2.41 -10.98
CA ALA A 26 -8.16 1.75 -12.28
C ALA A 26 -6.87 0.91 -12.35
N ASP A 27 -5.78 1.38 -11.77
CA ASP A 27 -4.49 0.68 -11.77
C ASP A 27 -4.63 -0.66 -11.03
N HIS A 28 -5.31 -0.64 -9.88
CA HIS A 28 -5.59 -1.83 -9.07
C HIS A 28 -6.44 -2.87 -9.81
N ILE A 29 -7.50 -2.43 -10.52
CA ILE A 29 -8.38 -3.33 -11.29
C ILE A 29 -7.63 -3.91 -12.50
N ILE A 30 -6.91 -3.09 -13.24
CA ILE A 30 -6.22 -3.54 -14.46
C ILE A 30 -5.08 -4.49 -14.12
N GLY A 31 -4.35 -4.23 -13.04
CA GLY A 31 -3.29 -5.11 -12.58
C GLY A 31 -3.79 -6.44 -12.03
N ALA A 32 -4.87 -6.43 -11.26
CA ALA A 32 -5.52 -7.66 -10.78
C ALA A 32 -6.14 -8.48 -11.92
N PHE A 33 -6.66 -7.81 -12.96
CA PHE A 33 -7.36 -8.44 -14.08
C PHE A 33 -6.74 -8.00 -15.41
N PRO A 34 -5.68 -8.67 -15.91
CA PRO A 34 -4.95 -8.24 -17.11
C PRO A 34 -5.77 -8.18 -18.40
N ARG A 35 -6.95 -8.80 -18.44
CA ARG A 35 -7.93 -8.72 -19.55
C ARG A 35 -8.83 -7.48 -19.47
N ALA A 36 -8.79 -6.75 -18.36
CA ALA A 36 -9.47 -5.47 -18.18
C ALA A 36 -8.68 -4.36 -18.87
N LYS A 37 -9.39 -3.37 -19.41
CA LYS A 37 -8.78 -2.25 -20.15
C LYS A 37 -9.37 -0.93 -19.69
N ASN A 38 -8.51 0.03 -19.38
CA ASN A 38 -8.94 1.40 -19.14
C ASN A 38 -9.54 1.96 -20.43
N VAL A 39 -10.79 2.43 -20.39
CA VAL A 39 -11.42 3.13 -21.52
C VAL A 39 -11.55 4.63 -21.27
N GLY A 40 -10.92 5.13 -20.21
CA GLY A 40 -10.83 6.54 -19.88
C GLY A 40 -12.06 7.06 -19.14
N THR A 41 -12.24 8.38 -19.21
CA THR A 41 -13.33 9.06 -18.54
C THR A 41 -14.58 9.11 -19.42
N VAL A 42 -15.75 8.93 -18.80
CA VAL A 42 -17.02 9.10 -19.50
C VAL A 42 -17.36 10.59 -19.48
N GLY A 43 -16.93 11.33 -20.51
CA GLY A 43 -17.07 12.80 -20.58
C GLY A 43 -18.50 13.34 -20.45
N HIS A 44 -19.52 12.49 -20.52
CA HIS A 44 -20.94 12.86 -20.38
C HIS A 44 -21.60 12.34 -19.09
N ASP A 45 -20.94 11.50 -18.28
CA ASP A 45 -21.50 10.97 -17.02
C ASP A 45 -20.68 11.46 -15.83
N ALA A 46 -21.04 12.65 -15.32
CA ALA A 46 -20.39 13.24 -14.15
C ALA A 46 -20.55 12.39 -12.88
N LYS A 47 -21.53 11.46 -12.84
CA LYS A 47 -21.74 10.56 -11.71
C LYS A 47 -20.81 9.36 -11.75
N TRP A 48 -20.43 8.91 -12.95
CA TRP A 48 -19.56 7.76 -13.19
C TRP A 48 -18.38 8.16 -14.08
N PRO A 49 -17.45 8.96 -13.53
CA PRO A 49 -16.39 9.59 -14.31
C PRO A 49 -15.37 8.58 -14.86
N TYR A 50 -15.25 7.38 -14.29
CA TYR A 50 -14.27 6.39 -14.70
C TYR A 50 -14.91 5.10 -15.20
N ARG A 51 -14.31 4.50 -16.24
CA ARG A 51 -14.83 3.28 -16.85
C ARG A 51 -13.71 2.33 -17.28
N ILE A 52 -13.93 1.05 -17.00
CA ILE A 52 -13.04 -0.06 -17.37
C ILE A 52 -13.85 -1.08 -18.16
N ARG A 53 -13.31 -1.53 -19.29
CA ARG A 53 -13.89 -2.59 -20.10
C ARG A 53 -13.36 -3.94 -19.66
N LEU A 54 -14.24 -4.91 -19.50
CA LEU A 54 -13.92 -6.31 -19.24
C LEU A 54 -14.25 -7.13 -20.48
N ASP A 55 -13.22 -7.74 -21.06
CA ASP A 55 -13.36 -8.68 -22.20
C ASP A 55 -13.66 -10.11 -21.70
N PHE A 56 -14.30 -10.24 -20.53
CA PHE A 56 -14.66 -11.49 -19.85
C PHE A 56 -15.94 -11.31 -19.02
N ASN A 57 -16.56 -12.42 -18.61
CA ASN A 57 -17.69 -12.40 -17.69
C ASN A 57 -17.18 -12.29 -16.25
N PRO A 58 -17.43 -11.19 -15.52
CA PRO A 58 -16.97 -11.04 -14.15
C PRO A 58 -17.72 -11.99 -13.22
N ASP A 59 -17.01 -12.64 -12.31
CA ASP A 59 -17.59 -13.43 -11.23
C ASP A 59 -17.78 -12.57 -9.95
N SER A 60 -18.04 -13.21 -8.81
CA SER A 60 -18.22 -12.52 -7.53
C SER A 60 -16.90 -12.04 -6.92
N SER A 61 -15.74 -12.58 -7.31
CA SER A 61 -14.45 -12.17 -6.73
C SER A 61 -14.13 -10.73 -7.10
N LEU A 62 -14.47 -10.32 -8.33
CA LEU A 62 -14.36 -8.92 -8.75
C LEU A 62 -15.25 -8.00 -7.89
N ASP A 63 -16.46 -8.42 -7.55
CA ASP A 63 -17.38 -7.61 -6.75
C ASP A 63 -16.86 -7.44 -5.32
N GLU A 64 -16.40 -8.55 -4.71
CA GLU A 64 -15.78 -8.55 -3.38
C GLU A 64 -14.53 -7.68 -3.34
N PHE A 65 -13.71 -7.74 -4.39
CA PHE A 65 -12.52 -6.90 -4.53
C PHE A 65 -12.87 -5.41 -4.64
N LEU A 66 -13.85 -5.06 -5.47
CA LEU A 66 -14.29 -3.68 -5.62
C LEU A 66 -14.92 -3.17 -4.31
N ASP A 67 -15.66 -4.01 -3.59
CA ASP A 67 -16.18 -3.63 -2.29
C ASP A 67 -15.08 -3.43 -1.24
N PHE A 68 -14.06 -4.29 -1.24
CA PHE A 68 -12.87 -4.11 -0.41
C PHE A 68 -12.14 -2.79 -0.71
N LEU A 69 -12.03 -2.37 -1.98
CA LEU A 69 -11.39 -1.10 -2.33
C LEU A 69 -12.14 0.15 -1.80
N LYS A 70 -13.39 0.01 -1.33
CA LYS A 70 -14.10 1.08 -0.61
C LYS A 70 -13.66 1.18 0.85
N GLU A 71 -13.18 0.10 1.43
CA GLU A 71 -12.76 0.02 2.83
C GLU A 71 -11.35 0.58 3.03
N VAL A 72 -10.46 0.43 2.03
CA VAL A 72 -9.05 0.85 2.11
C VAL A 72 -8.77 2.16 1.38
N LEU A 73 -7.69 2.82 1.76
CA LEU A 73 -7.20 4.02 1.08
C LEU A 73 -6.34 3.63 -0.12
N VAL A 74 -6.83 3.88 -1.33
CA VAL A 74 -5.99 3.84 -2.53
C VAL A 74 -5.01 5.02 -2.52
N ILE A 75 -3.74 4.72 -2.80
CA ILE A 75 -2.65 5.68 -2.77
C ILE A 75 -2.34 6.16 -4.18
N ARG A 76 -2.31 7.48 -4.35
CA ARG A 76 -1.76 8.11 -5.54
C ARG A 76 -0.24 7.95 -5.56
N ILE A 77 0.25 7.26 -6.59
CA ILE A 77 1.66 7.01 -6.80
C ILE A 77 2.22 8.07 -7.77
N GLU A 78 3.26 8.79 -7.34
CA GLU A 78 3.91 9.80 -8.18
C GLU A 78 4.89 9.18 -9.20
N ARG A 79 5.36 7.96 -8.91
CA ARG A 79 6.38 7.21 -9.66
C ARG A 79 5.87 5.84 -10.08
N GLN A 80 4.90 5.83 -11.01
CA GLN A 80 4.29 4.62 -11.54
C GLN A 80 5.30 3.72 -12.28
N ASP A 81 6.44 4.25 -12.68
CA ASP A 81 7.57 3.48 -13.23
C ASP A 81 8.21 2.54 -12.20
N LEU A 82 8.04 2.82 -10.91
CA LEU A 82 8.68 2.07 -9.82
C LEU A 82 7.68 1.19 -9.07
N LEU A 83 6.49 1.73 -8.78
CA LEU A 83 5.46 1.11 -7.96
C LEU A 83 4.15 1.07 -8.75
N ASP A 84 3.57 -0.11 -8.92
CA ASP A 84 2.41 -0.31 -9.79
C ASP A 84 1.10 0.12 -9.13
N ALA A 85 0.95 -0.18 -7.84
CA ALA A 85 -0.26 0.08 -7.05
C ALA A 85 0.07 0.09 -5.57
N ALA A 86 -0.70 0.84 -4.76
CA ALA A 86 -0.50 0.87 -3.32
C ALA A 86 -1.77 1.23 -2.55
N ILE A 87 -1.95 0.60 -1.39
CA ILE A 87 -3.04 0.92 -0.45
C ILE A 87 -2.50 1.24 0.95
N ALA A 88 -3.30 1.97 1.72
CA ALA A 88 -3.18 2.07 3.17
C ALA A 88 -4.45 1.54 3.84
N LEU A 89 -4.31 0.92 5.02
CA LEU A 89 -5.48 0.49 5.79
C LEU A 89 -6.29 1.69 6.27
N ASP A 90 -5.61 2.76 6.70
CA ASP A 90 -6.26 3.88 7.36
C ASP A 90 -5.48 5.19 7.20
N PHE A 91 -6.10 6.32 7.54
CA PHE A 91 -5.38 7.56 7.74
C PHE A 91 -4.59 7.49 9.05
N TYR A 92 -3.47 8.20 9.13
CA TYR A 92 -2.72 8.33 10.38
C TYR A 92 -3.43 9.25 11.39
N ASN A 93 -4.25 10.15 10.87
CA ASN A 93 -4.87 11.24 11.59
C ASN A 93 -6.26 11.49 11.01
N GLN A 94 -7.24 11.76 11.87
CA GLN A 94 -8.61 12.10 11.48
C GLN A 94 -9.09 13.36 12.23
N PRO A 95 -10.08 14.09 11.71
CA PRO A 95 -10.74 15.16 12.46
C PRO A 95 -11.32 14.61 13.76
N ALA A 96 -11.13 15.32 14.87
CA ALA A 96 -11.67 14.92 16.16
C ALA A 96 -13.21 14.99 16.15
N ALA A 97 -13.85 14.05 16.86
CA ALA A 97 -15.31 14.04 16.98
C ALA A 97 -15.82 15.37 17.56
N GLY A 98 -16.63 16.10 16.79
CA GLY A 98 -17.25 17.36 17.20
C GLY A 98 -16.39 18.62 17.02
N ASP A 99 -15.15 18.51 16.53
CA ASP A 99 -14.30 19.66 16.23
C ASP A 99 -13.38 19.37 15.04
N SER A 100 -13.78 19.84 13.84
CA SER A 100 -13.03 19.66 12.61
C SER A 100 -11.69 20.42 12.57
N ALA A 101 -11.45 21.34 13.51
CA ALA A 101 -10.17 22.05 13.64
C ALA A 101 -9.13 21.24 14.44
N LYS A 102 -9.57 20.25 15.24
CA LYS A 102 -8.69 19.34 15.97
C LYS A 102 -8.50 18.04 15.20
N VAL A 103 -7.31 17.46 15.37
CA VAL A 103 -6.92 16.23 14.70
C VAL A 103 -6.46 15.23 15.76
N GLU A 104 -6.98 14.02 15.69
CA GLU A 104 -6.63 12.90 16.55
C GLU A 104 -6.03 11.75 15.75
N HIS A 105 -5.39 10.81 16.44
CA HIS A 105 -4.86 9.59 15.83
C HIS A 105 -5.99 8.56 15.66
N THR A 106 -6.02 7.92 14.50
CA THR A 106 -6.92 6.79 14.24
C THR A 106 -6.55 5.58 15.09
N ALA A 107 -7.42 4.58 15.14
CA ALA A 107 -7.13 3.30 15.82
C ALA A 107 -5.83 2.68 15.28
N THR A 108 -5.68 2.63 13.96
CA THR A 108 -4.48 2.12 13.29
C THR A 108 -3.22 2.91 13.68
N ALA A 109 -3.32 4.24 13.74
CA ALA A 109 -2.20 5.07 14.16
C ALA A 109 -1.81 4.85 15.62
N ASN A 110 -2.78 4.66 16.52
CA ASN A 110 -2.52 4.35 17.92
C ASN A 110 -1.78 3.02 18.08
N LEU A 111 -2.17 1.98 17.32
CA LEU A 111 -1.43 0.71 17.29
C LEU A 111 0.03 0.90 16.84
N ILE A 112 0.25 1.67 15.77
CA ILE A 112 1.62 1.98 15.29
C ILE A 112 2.43 2.69 16.37
N ARG A 113 1.84 3.67 17.07
CA ARG A 113 2.50 4.44 18.14
C ARG A 113 2.88 3.57 19.33
N LEU A 114 2.03 2.61 19.71
CA LEU A 114 2.33 1.61 20.74
C LEU A 114 3.53 0.76 20.33
N VAL A 115 3.55 0.22 19.11
CA VAL A 115 4.68 -0.59 18.60
C VAL A 115 5.98 0.24 18.51
N LYS A 116 5.87 1.55 18.20
CA LYS A 116 7.00 2.49 18.22
C LYS A 116 7.47 2.89 19.62
N LYS A 117 6.75 2.48 20.67
CA LYS A 117 7.02 2.86 22.07
C LYS A 117 7.03 4.38 22.27
N TYR A 118 6.17 5.09 21.56
CA TYR A 118 5.98 6.53 21.76
C TYR A 118 5.20 6.84 23.03
N GLU A 119 4.50 5.83 23.55
CA GLU A 119 3.73 5.88 24.79
C GLU A 119 4.28 4.80 25.73
N GLN A 120 4.13 5.03 27.04
CA GLN A 120 4.42 4.00 28.04
C GLN A 120 3.36 2.90 27.93
N ALA A 121 3.79 1.70 27.56
CA ALA A 121 2.96 0.52 27.46
C ALA A 121 3.74 -0.70 27.95
N SER A 122 3.03 -1.67 28.49
CA SER A 122 3.59 -2.96 28.84
C SER A 122 4.03 -3.74 27.59
N PRO A 123 5.00 -4.68 27.72
CA PRO A 123 5.36 -5.56 26.61
C PRO A 123 4.16 -6.29 25.99
N ALA A 124 3.21 -6.75 26.82
CA ALA A 124 2.02 -7.46 26.34
C ALA A 124 1.08 -6.58 25.50
N GLU A 125 0.98 -5.29 25.80
CA GLU A 125 0.20 -4.34 24.99
C GLU A 125 0.87 -4.06 23.65
N ILE A 126 2.19 -3.95 23.63
CA ILE A 126 2.98 -3.78 22.41
C ILE A 126 2.84 -5.00 21.50
N ASP A 127 2.96 -6.20 22.06
CA ASP A 127 2.82 -7.45 21.32
C ASP A 127 1.41 -7.60 20.74
N ARG A 128 0.37 -7.31 21.54
CA ARG A 128 -1.02 -7.32 21.07
C ARG A 128 -1.23 -6.32 19.94
N ALA A 129 -0.69 -5.10 20.06
CA ALA A 129 -0.80 -4.10 19.00
C ALA A 129 -0.12 -4.55 17.70
N GLY A 130 1.04 -5.21 17.79
CA GLY A 130 1.73 -5.81 16.66
C GLY A 130 0.93 -6.91 15.99
N LEU A 131 0.30 -7.81 16.77
CA LEU A 131 -0.56 -8.88 16.25
C LEU A 131 -1.82 -8.32 15.57
N THR A 132 -2.52 -7.36 16.19
CA THR A 132 -3.71 -6.74 15.58
C THR A 132 -3.38 -6.02 14.26
N LEU A 133 -2.22 -5.35 14.17
CA LEU A 133 -1.75 -4.78 12.91
C LEU A 133 -1.44 -5.87 11.88
N CYS A 134 -0.81 -6.97 12.29
CA CYS A 134 -0.52 -8.10 11.41
C CYS A 134 -1.80 -8.73 10.85
N GLU A 135 -2.80 -8.97 11.69
CA GLU A 135 -4.11 -9.50 11.29
C GLU A 135 -4.77 -8.59 10.25
N SER A 136 -4.78 -7.28 10.50
CA SER A 136 -5.39 -6.30 9.58
C SER A 136 -4.65 -6.20 8.24
N LEU A 137 -3.31 -6.27 8.27
CA LEU A 137 -2.49 -6.28 7.06
C LEU A 137 -2.65 -7.59 6.28
N SER A 138 -2.76 -8.72 6.99
CA SER A 138 -2.97 -10.05 6.41
C SER A 138 -4.32 -10.11 5.69
N ASP A 139 -5.39 -9.66 6.34
CA ASP A 139 -6.73 -9.56 5.74
C ASP A 139 -6.71 -8.72 4.46
N ALA A 140 -6.07 -7.55 4.51
CA ALA A 140 -5.94 -6.67 3.35
C ALA A 140 -5.16 -7.31 2.19
N ILE A 141 -4.13 -8.11 2.47
CA ILE A 141 -3.37 -8.83 1.43
C ILE A 141 -4.26 -9.90 0.78
N LEU A 142 -4.97 -10.68 1.59
CA LEU A 142 -5.79 -11.80 1.10
C LEU A 142 -7.01 -11.34 0.31
N ARG A 143 -7.68 -10.25 0.74
CA ARG A 143 -8.87 -9.70 0.07
C ARG A 143 -8.55 -8.85 -1.16
N HIS A 144 -7.31 -8.41 -1.31
CA HIS A 144 -6.89 -7.62 -2.46
C HIS A 144 -6.31 -8.50 -3.57
N GLU A 145 -7.08 -8.69 -4.65
CA GLU A 145 -6.78 -9.58 -5.78
C GLU A 145 -5.35 -9.47 -6.34
N TRP A 146 -4.78 -8.26 -6.43
CA TRP A 146 -3.39 -8.10 -6.89
C TRP A 146 -2.33 -8.36 -5.81
N LEU A 147 -2.57 -7.91 -4.57
CA LEU A 147 -1.62 -8.07 -3.46
C LEU A 147 -1.51 -9.53 -3.03
N SER A 148 -2.60 -10.31 -3.14
CA SER A 148 -2.61 -11.75 -2.84
C SER A 148 -1.67 -12.57 -3.75
N GLN A 149 -1.25 -12.01 -4.89
CA GLN A 149 -0.28 -12.62 -5.81
C GLN A 149 1.18 -12.36 -5.39
N ALA A 150 1.42 -11.63 -4.30
CA ALA A 150 2.77 -11.33 -3.84
C ALA A 150 3.52 -12.60 -3.45
N THR A 151 4.72 -12.74 -4.02
CA THR A 151 5.61 -13.88 -3.76
C THR A 151 6.76 -13.54 -2.81
N ARG A 152 6.92 -12.25 -2.49
CA ARG A 152 7.89 -11.72 -1.52
C ARG A 152 7.33 -10.52 -0.78
N ILE A 153 7.68 -10.40 0.50
CA ILE A 153 7.48 -9.20 1.30
C ILE A 153 8.81 -8.47 1.43
N LEU A 154 8.83 -7.17 1.15
CA LEU A 154 9.99 -6.28 1.23
C LEU A 154 9.71 -5.19 2.27
N PRO A 155 10.01 -5.44 3.56
CA PRO A 155 9.79 -4.44 4.58
C PRO A 155 10.75 -3.27 4.44
N VAL A 156 10.21 -2.05 4.56
CA VAL A 156 11.01 -0.84 4.55
C VAL A 156 11.93 -0.81 5.78
N PRO A 157 13.26 -0.75 5.61
CA PRO A 157 14.19 -0.83 6.73
C PRO A 157 14.17 0.47 7.56
N GLY A 158 14.62 0.37 8.80
CA GLY A 158 14.75 1.51 9.70
C GLY A 158 15.73 2.58 9.21
N HIS A 159 15.67 3.74 9.85
CA HIS A 159 16.66 4.81 9.63
C HIS A 159 18.03 4.57 10.27
N ALA A 160 18.11 3.62 11.20
CA ALA A 160 19.33 3.23 11.90
C ALA A 160 19.43 1.71 11.77
N ARG A 161 20.62 1.22 11.40
CA ARG A 161 20.86 -0.20 11.13
C ARG A 161 20.53 -1.10 12.32
N ASP A 162 20.79 -0.61 13.53
CA ASP A 162 20.66 -1.40 14.77
C ASP A 162 19.27 -1.35 15.40
N LYS A 163 18.31 -0.64 14.77
CA LYS A 163 16.94 -0.53 15.25
C LYS A 163 15.98 -0.97 14.16
N PRO A 164 15.36 -2.17 14.28
CA PRO A 164 14.37 -2.61 13.30
C PRO A 164 13.22 -1.61 13.24
N SER A 165 12.74 -1.33 12.03
CA SER A 165 11.53 -0.54 11.85
C SER A 165 10.30 -1.36 12.24
N VAL A 166 9.18 -0.68 12.51
CA VAL A 166 7.88 -1.34 12.67
C VAL A 166 7.56 -2.18 11.44
N ALA A 167 7.86 -1.68 10.24
CA ALA A 167 7.66 -2.45 9.00
C ALA A 167 8.44 -3.77 8.99
N VAL A 168 9.71 -3.79 9.44
CA VAL A 168 10.52 -5.03 9.53
C VAL A 168 9.92 -6.02 10.54
N LEU A 169 9.45 -5.53 11.69
CA LEU A 169 8.78 -6.36 12.70
C LEU A 169 7.48 -6.96 12.13
N LEU A 170 6.62 -6.13 11.52
CA LEU A 170 5.38 -6.58 10.89
C LEU A 170 5.63 -7.54 9.73
N GLY A 171 6.68 -7.29 8.93
CA GLY A 171 7.07 -8.18 7.84
C GLY A 171 7.49 -9.57 8.32
N ALA A 172 8.10 -9.67 9.50
CA ALA A 172 8.40 -10.96 10.13
C ALA A 172 7.14 -11.70 10.57
N LEU A 173 6.18 -10.99 11.17
CA LEU A 173 4.88 -11.56 11.56
C LEU A 173 4.09 -12.03 10.32
N LEU A 174 4.00 -11.20 9.28
CA LEU A 174 3.30 -11.54 8.03
C LEU A 174 3.95 -12.72 7.29
N THR A 175 5.27 -12.85 7.35
CA THR A 175 5.95 -14.03 6.78
C THR A 175 5.49 -15.32 7.44
N HIS A 176 5.35 -15.29 8.78
CA HIS A 176 4.86 -16.43 9.55
C HIS A 176 3.38 -16.70 9.27
N GLU A 177 2.56 -15.65 9.24
CA GLU A 177 1.10 -15.75 9.06
C GLU A 177 0.71 -16.24 7.65
N LEU A 178 1.32 -15.67 6.61
CA LEU A 178 0.92 -15.91 5.22
C LEU A 178 1.80 -16.93 4.49
N GLY A 179 2.92 -17.33 5.08
CA GLY A 179 3.92 -18.17 4.41
C GLY A 179 4.63 -17.48 3.23
N ILE A 180 4.43 -16.18 3.02
CA ILE A 180 5.12 -15.41 1.97
C ILE A 180 6.51 -15.01 2.48
N PRO A 181 7.60 -15.49 1.85
CA PRO A 181 8.95 -15.23 2.36
C PRO A 181 9.33 -13.74 2.26
N ARG A 182 10.10 -13.28 3.24
CA ARG A 182 10.68 -11.94 3.27
C ARG A 182 11.97 -11.87 2.46
N THR A 183 12.12 -10.84 1.64
CA THR A 183 13.39 -10.42 1.04
C THR A 183 14.03 -9.33 1.91
N GLU A 184 15.33 -9.46 2.18
CA GLU A 184 16.07 -8.45 2.95
C GLU A 184 16.32 -7.19 2.09
N VAL A 185 15.98 -6.04 2.65
CA VAL A 185 16.25 -4.73 2.05
C VAL A 185 17.37 -4.06 2.84
N GLY A 186 18.55 -3.99 2.23
CA GLY A 186 19.71 -3.29 2.79
C GLY A 186 19.68 -1.78 2.52
N CYS A 187 20.45 -1.04 3.30
CA CYS A 187 20.76 0.38 3.07
C CYS A 187 22.25 0.52 2.74
N LEU A 188 22.61 1.45 1.85
CA LEU A 188 24.00 1.76 1.54
C LEU A 188 24.70 2.48 2.70
N ARG A 189 23.99 3.33 3.43
CA ARG A 189 24.50 4.07 4.59
C ARG A 189 24.06 3.42 5.90
N ALA A 190 24.97 3.44 6.89
CA ALA A 190 24.72 2.88 8.21
C ALA A 190 23.65 3.66 9.00
N GLU A 191 23.62 4.99 8.82
CA GLU A 191 22.64 5.88 9.41
C GLU A 191 22.08 6.83 8.35
N ARG A 192 20.76 7.04 8.40
CA ARG A 192 20.07 8.01 7.54
C ARG A 192 19.19 8.92 8.38
N LYS A 193 19.04 10.18 7.94
CA LYS A 193 18.01 11.06 8.49
C LYS A 193 16.64 10.41 8.28
N GLN A 194 15.72 10.64 9.21
CA GLN A 194 14.32 10.26 8.99
C GLN A 194 13.79 11.01 7.76
N ALA A 195 13.05 10.34 6.88
CA ALA A 195 12.53 10.95 5.65
C ALA A 195 11.72 12.23 5.90
N LYS A 196 11.07 12.34 7.07
CA LYS A 196 10.34 13.54 7.50
C LYS A 196 11.22 14.77 7.76
N ASN A 197 12.53 14.58 7.96
CA ASN A 197 13.51 15.62 8.27
C ASN A 197 14.50 15.86 7.11
N MET A 198 14.27 15.23 5.95
CA MET A 198 15.12 15.37 4.77
C MET A 198 14.65 16.51 3.88
N THR A 199 15.60 17.18 3.21
CA THR A 199 15.34 18.08 2.08
C THR A 199 14.78 17.31 0.88
N ASP A 200 14.27 18.01 -0.13
CA ASP A 200 13.74 17.34 -1.33
C ASP A 200 14.84 16.58 -2.09
N ASP A 201 16.04 17.15 -2.20
CA ASP A 201 17.22 16.48 -2.80
C ASP A 201 17.64 15.24 -2.01
N GLU A 202 17.66 15.32 -0.67
CA GLU A 202 17.96 14.18 0.20
C GLU A 202 16.90 13.07 0.06
N ARG A 203 15.63 13.43 -0.16
CA ARG A 203 14.56 12.47 -0.43
C ARG A 203 14.67 11.86 -1.82
N ALA A 204 15.07 12.63 -2.83
CA ALA A 204 15.34 12.11 -4.17
C ALA A 204 16.48 11.07 -4.15
N ALA A 205 17.50 11.30 -3.31
CA ALA A 205 18.61 10.36 -3.14
C ALA A 205 18.17 8.99 -2.57
N LEU A 206 17.02 8.90 -1.88
CA LEU A 206 16.51 7.63 -1.36
C LEU A 206 16.22 6.59 -2.45
N LEU A 207 16.01 7.02 -3.71
CA LEU A 207 15.79 6.10 -4.84
C LEU A 207 16.98 5.15 -5.08
N ASN A 208 18.18 5.56 -4.66
CA ASN A 208 19.41 4.80 -4.84
C ASN A 208 20.01 4.33 -3.51
N GLU A 209 19.32 4.56 -2.38
CA GLU A 209 19.84 4.24 -1.04
C GLU A 209 19.66 2.76 -0.67
N PHE A 210 18.67 2.10 -1.26
CA PHE A 210 18.31 0.72 -0.91
C PHE A 210 18.91 -0.30 -1.87
N VAL A 211 19.26 -1.47 -1.32
CA VAL A 211 19.87 -2.58 -2.06
C VAL A 211 19.14 -3.88 -1.73
N ILE A 212 18.83 -4.66 -2.76
CA ILE A 212 18.31 -6.02 -2.64
C ILE A 212 19.32 -6.93 -3.34
N LYS A 213 19.76 -7.97 -2.63
CA LYS A 213 20.73 -8.95 -3.15
C LYS A 213 20.08 -10.16 -3.82
N GLU A 214 18.83 -10.45 -3.45
CA GLU A 214 18.06 -11.54 -4.03
C GLU A 214 17.66 -11.19 -5.47
N ASP A 215 17.69 -12.17 -6.37
CA ASP A 215 17.13 -12.05 -7.71
C ASP A 215 15.59 -12.13 -7.65
N LEU A 216 14.94 -11.06 -8.07
CA LEU A 216 13.49 -10.91 -8.08
C LEU A 216 12.90 -11.00 -9.50
N THR A 217 13.67 -11.48 -10.48
CA THR A 217 13.22 -11.65 -11.87
C THR A 217 11.90 -12.41 -11.95
N GLY A 218 10.90 -11.81 -12.60
CA GLY A 218 9.58 -12.43 -12.78
C GLY A 218 8.67 -12.38 -11.53
N ARG A 219 9.12 -11.82 -10.41
CA ARG A 219 8.38 -11.84 -9.15
C ARG A 219 7.41 -10.66 -9.04
N THR A 220 6.25 -10.94 -8.46
CA THR A 220 5.38 -9.95 -7.82
C THR A 220 5.83 -9.79 -6.38
N VAL A 221 6.11 -8.55 -5.97
CA VAL A 221 6.63 -8.25 -4.63
C VAL A 221 5.79 -7.19 -3.94
N LEU A 222 5.70 -7.30 -2.61
CA LEU A 222 4.94 -6.39 -1.75
C LEU A 222 5.89 -5.58 -0.87
N VAL A 223 6.00 -4.28 -1.14
CA VAL A 223 6.72 -3.33 -0.29
C VAL A 223 5.83 -2.96 0.90
N LEU A 224 6.30 -3.28 2.10
CA LEU A 224 5.58 -3.05 3.35
C LEU A 224 6.19 -1.86 4.10
N ASP A 225 5.37 -0.87 4.45
CA ASP A 225 5.78 0.25 5.30
C ASP A 225 4.78 0.46 6.44
N ASP A 226 5.18 1.18 7.48
CA ASP A 226 4.28 1.49 8.60
C ASP A 226 3.46 2.75 8.34
N VAL A 227 4.10 3.81 7.83
CA VAL A 227 3.47 5.12 7.62
C VAL A 227 3.86 5.74 6.27
N TYR A 228 2.87 5.91 5.39
CA TYR A 228 3.03 6.63 4.13
C TYR A 228 2.80 8.13 4.31
N ARG A 229 3.87 8.93 4.18
CA ARG A 229 3.79 10.39 4.17
C ARG A 229 3.95 10.98 2.77
N THR A 230 5.18 10.93 2.27
CA THR A 230 5.56 11.44 0.95
C THR A 230 5.62 10.32 -0.08
N GLY A 231 5.97 9.11 0.34
CA GLY A 231 6.15 7.94 -0.53
C GLY A 231 7.60 7.67 -0.91
N PHE A 232 8.55 8.56 -0.61
CA PHE A 232 9.95 8.42 -1.04
C PHE A 232 10.63 7.15 -0.53
N THR A 233 10.38 6.74 0.72
CA THR A 233 10.99 5.52 1.27
C THR A 233 10.50 4.28 0.53
N MET A 234 9.16 4.16 0.36
CA MET A 234 8.54 3.08 -0.41
C MET A 234 9.01 3.09 -1.87
N ALA A 235 9.07 4.26 -2.52
CA ALA A 235 9.58 4.39 -3.88
C ALA A 235 11.05 3.99 -4.00
N GLY A 236 11.88 4.24 -2.98
CA GLY A 236 13.27 3.80 -2.95
C GLY A 236 13.41 2.28 -2.86
N VAL A 237 12.61 1.63 -2.01
CA VAL A 237 12.57 0.16 -1.93
C VAL A 237 12.02 -0.43 -3.23
N ALA A 238 10.98 0.17 -3.81
CA ALA A 238 10.44 -0.22 -5.10
C ALA A 238 11.48 -0.12 -6.22
N SER A 239 12.26 0.96 -6.25
CA SER A 239 13.38 1.15 -7.17
C SER A 239 14.44 0.05 -7.03
N ALA A 240 14.80 -0.31 -5.79
CA ALA A 240 15.70 -1.44 -5.54
C ALA A 240 15.11 -2.78 -6.03
N ALA A 241 13.81 -3.00 -5.84
CA ALA A 241 13.12 -4.21 -6.31
C ALA A 241 13.11 -4.30 -7.85
N ARG A 242 12.84 -3.19 -8.55
CA ARG A 242 12.92 -3.11 -10.01
C ARG A 242 14.33 -3.41 -10.52
N ARG A 243 15.36 -2.83 -9.90
CA ARG A 243 16.77 -3.14 -10.23
C ARG A 243 17.12 -4.60 -10.00
N ALA A 244 16.49 -5.25 -9.02
CA ALA A 244 16.63 -6.69 -8.76
C ALA A 244 15.76 -7.58 -9.68
N GLY A 245 15.01 -7.01 -10.62
CA GLY A 245 14.27 -7.76 -11.64
C GLY A 245 12.77 -7.93 -11.39
N ALA A 246 12.22 -7.36 -10.31
CA ALA A 246 10.79 -7.51 -9.99
C ALA A 246 9.88 -7.02 -11.14
N THR A 247 8.97 -7.88 -11.58
CA THR A 247 8.01 -7.58 -12.66
C THR A 247 6.82 -6.78 -12.17
N THR A 248 6.42 -7.00 -10.92
CA THR A 248 5.33 -6.23 -10.28
C THR A 248 5.75 -5.84 -8.88
N VAL A 249 5.56 -4.58 -8.52
CA VAL A 249 5.91 -4.01 -7.23
C VAL A 249 4.68 -3.30 -6.67
N LEU A 250 4.13 -3.83 -5.59
CA LEU A 250 2.92 -3.36 -4.92
C LEU A 250 3.28 -2.76 -3.57
N GLY A 251 2.49 -1.80 -3.10
CA GLY A 251 2.69 -1.15 -1.80
C GLY A 251 1.55 -1.44 -0.83
N LEU A 252 1.90 -1.77 0.41
CA LEU A 252 0.95 -1.84 1.52
C LEU A 252 1.52 -1.06 2.71
N VAL A 253 0.71 -0.17 3.26
CA VAL A 253 1.05 0.51 4.51
C VAL A 253 -0.05 0.41 5.54
N ALA A 254 0.32 0.43 6.82
CA ALA A 254 -0.68 0.48 7.88
C ALA A 254 -1.43 1.82 7.85
N ALA A 255 -0.73 2.95 7.83
CA ALA A 255 -1.38 4.26 7.86
C ALA A 255 -0.81 5.27 6.84
N ARG A 256 -1.67 6.16 6.32
CA ARG A 256 -1.28 7.28 5.45
C ARG A 256 -1.54 8.62 6.12
N THR A 257 -0.56 9.53 6.10
CA THR A 257 -0.78 10.90 6.61
C THR A 257 -1.58 11.75 5.62
N LEU A 258 -2.43 12.65 6.13
CA LEU A 258 -3.02 13.71 5.33
C LEU A 258 -1.91 14.61 4.79
N ARG A 259 -1.90 14.85 3.46
CA ARG A 259 -1.10 15.93 2.88
C ARG A 259 -1.85 17.24 3.16
N ARG A 260 -1.15 18.20 3.78
CA ARG A 260 -1.62 19.59 3.84
C ARG A 260 -1.43 20.25 2.49
#